data_AF-A0A3E4MH84-F1
#
_entry.id   AF-A0A3E4MH84-F1
#
_cell.length_a   1.000
_cell.length_b   1.000
_cell.length_c   1.000
_cell.angle_alpha   90.00
_cell.angle_beta   90.00
_cell.angle_gamma   90.00
#
_symmetry.space_group_name_H-M   'P 1'
#
loop_
_entity.id
_entity.type
_entity.pdbx_description
1 polymer ?
#
loop_
_entity_poly.entity_id
_entity_poly.type
_entity_poly.pdbx_seq_one_letter_code
_entity_poly.pdbx_strand_id
1 'polypeptide(L)'
;MRKNNFMNKIIKLKGSILAGIIQIFACLIVYKFHIPNPNIVLFVVLSASIVQSGYLAGIISGVIAVLYSAFFFSTDHSWIFYTPINRDKLCVIVLGVISNIILVGNLQEANRQAEHKIAKLESEKKQKKKELEQQAELHKALIAADTANRAKSTFLLNMSHDIRTPLNGIMGLLKINMAHSDDEELVRENYKEMEKAANHLLSLINDVLQMSKLEDGREELSSELVCLPDVFYDMKAIIDGSALDKGISVDFSEDSIWVHPYVITNPLYLRQIFLNIYGNSIKFTNFGGKISTKQECIEEKDNVITYRWIISDTGIGMSKEFLKHIFEPFAQERADARSNYHGTGLGMAIVKKMIDKMGGTISVTSEVGKGSTFVVELPFEMGAAPEKSKKEEADKENSIHGLNLMLVEDNELNAEVAEILLEDEGAIITMVNDGQQAVELFNNNPVGTFDAILMDIMMPVMDGLTATKAIRALNRPDAGIIPIIAMTANDFAEDVQRCLDAGMNAHLAKPLDIEKVKKTICEHTIELYNKE
;
A
#
# COMPACT_ATOMS: atom_id res chain seq x y z
N MET A 1 -34.86 20.97 9.05
CA MET A 1 -35.32 22.37 8.87
C MET A 1 -36.66 22.54 8.13
N ARG A 2 -36.92 21.93 6.95
CA ARG A 2 -38.19 22.13 6.22
C ARG A 2 -39.48 21.69 6.96
N LYS A 3 -39.42 20.64 7.80
CA LYS A 3 -40.59 20.10 8.54
C LYS A 3 -41.11 21.01 9.67
N ASN A 4 -40.22 21.67 10.43
CA ASN A 4 -40.60 22.63 11.48
C ASN A 4 -41.28 23.88 10.90
N ASN A 5 -40.85 24.32 9.71
CA ASN A 5 -41.48 25.46 9.03
C ASN A 5 -42.92 25.16 8.56
N PHE A 6 -43.21 23.89 8.25
CA PHE A 6 -44.54 23.45 7.82
C PHE A 6 -45.51 23.33 9.00
N MET A 7 -45.08 22.76 10.12
CA MET A 7 -45.87 22.68 11.36
C MET A 7 -46.20 24.07 11.92
N ASN A 8 -45.24 25.00 11.94
CA ASN A 8 -45.48 26.39 12.35
C ASN A 8 -46.46 27.12 11.41
N LYS A 9 -46.41 26.85 10.09
CA LYS A 9 -47.40 27.38 9.15
C LYS A 9 -48.80 26.82 9.41
N ILE A 10 -48.94 25.54 9.73
CA ILE A 10 -50.24 24.91 10.03
C ILE A 10 -50.85 25.49 11.31
N ILE A 11 -50.05 25.68 12.35
CA ILE A 11 -50.51 26.25 13.63
C ILE A 11 -50.99 27.70 13.42
N LYS A 12 -50.23 28.52 12.67
CA LYS A 12 -50.67 29.88 12.29
C LYS A 12 -51.94 29.87 11.45
N LEU A 13 -52.06 28.96 10.49
CA LEU A 13 -53.23 28.86 9.61
C LEU A 13 -54.50 28.49 10.39
N LYS A 14 -54.42 27.53 11.34
CA LYS A 14 -55.54 27.15 12.21
C LYS A 14 -55.98 28.29 13.14
N GLY A 15 -55.03 29.04 13.69
CA GLY A 15 -55.32 30.23 14.51
C GLY A 15 -56.06 31.32 13.72
N SER A 16 -55.62 31.60 12.48
CA SER A 16 -56.26 32.58 11.60
C SER A 16 -57.69 32.19 11.18
N ILE A 17 -57.95 30.90 10.94
CA ILE A 17 -59.29 30.40 10.59
C ILE A 17 -60.26 30.55 11.77
N LEU A 18 -59.82 30.17 12.97
CA LEU A 18 -60.64 30.30 14.18
C LEU A 18 -60.98 31.77 14.49
N ALA A 19 -60.01 32.68 14.32
CA ALA A 19 -60.24 34.12 14.47
C ALA A 19 -61.29 34.64 13.49
N GLY A 20 -61.23 34.23 12.21
CA GLY A 20 -62.21 34.61 11.20
C GLY A 20 -63.64 34.14 11.52
N ILE A 21 -63.79 32.93 12.05
CA ILE A 21 -65.11 32.38 12.45
C ILE A 21 -65.71 33.19 13.61
N ILE A 22 -64.91 33.54 14.62
CA ILE A 22 -65.34 34.37 15.76
C ILE A 22 -65.79 35.76 15.26
N GLN A 23 -65.08 36.33 14.29
CA GLN A 23 -65.39 37.63 13.68
C GLN A 23 -66.75 37.64 12.97
N ILE A 24 -67.05 36.58 12.20
CA ILE A 24 -68.32 36.42 11.51
C ILE A 24 -69.48 36.29 12.52
N PHE A 25 -69.31 35.47 13.55
CA PHE A 25 -70.34 35.29 14.58
C PHE A 25 -70.63 36.57 15.35
N ALA A 26 -69.61 37.34 15.71
CA ALA A 26 -69.77 38.58 16.42
C ALA A 26 -70.43 39.67 15.55
N CYS A 27 -70.12 39.76 14.26
CA CYS A 27 -70.85 40.61 13.31
C CYS A 27 -72.33 40.22 13.19
N LEU A 28 -72.63 38.91 13.16
CA LEU A 28 -74.01 38.40 13.12
C LEU A 28 -74.79 38.73 14.39
N ILE A 29 -74.15 38.68 15.57
CA ILE A 29 -74.77 39.06 16.85
C ILE A 29 -75.10 40.56 16.85
N VAL A 30 -74.17 41.42 16.42
CA VAL A 30 -74.41 42.87 16.35
C VAL A 30 -75.58 43.19 15.41
N TYR A 31 -75.64 42.54 14.26
CA TYR A 31 -76.72 42.70 13.28
C TYR A 31 -78.07 42.21 13.84
N LYS A 32 -78.12 41.02 14.45
CA LYS A 32 -79.34 40.39 14.94
C LYS A 32 -80.00 41.13 16.10
N PHE A 33 -79.21 41.78 16.96
CA PHE A 33 -79.71 42.48 18.14
C PHE A 33 -79.86 44.00 17.94
N HIS A 34 -79.68 44.53 16.72
CA HIS A 34 -79.84 45.94 16.37
C HIS A 34 -79.07 46.89 17.31
N ILE A 35 -77.84 46.50 17.65
CA ILE A 35 -77.02 47.28 18.59
C ILE A 35 -76.55 48.57 17.89
N PRO A 36 -76.92 49.77 18.37
CA PRO A 36 -76.86 51.01 17.59
C PRO A 36 -75.45 51.62 17.45
N ASN A 37 -74.39 50.95 17.94
CA ASN A 37 -73.05 51.53 18.00
C ASN A 37 -72.05 50.77 17.11
N PRO A 38 -71.58 51.34 15.99
CA PRO A 38 -70.63 50.70 15.07
C PRO A 38 -69.27 50.35 15.71
N ASN A 39 -68.97 50.91 16.89
CA ASN A 39 -67.71 50.71 17.60
C ASN A 39 -67.58 49.32 18.27
N ILE A 40 -68.68 48.58 18.48
CA ILE A 40 -68.62 47.21 19.02
C ILE A 40 -68.06 46.23 17.98
N VAL A 41 -68.34 46.46 16.69
CA VAL A 41 -67.76 45.70 15.58
C VAL A 41 -66.25 45.95 15.51
N LEU A 42 -65.80 47.19 15.73
CA LEU A 42 -64.37 47.54 15.76
C LEU A 42 -63.63 46.90 16.94
N PHE A 43 -64.26 46.83 18.12
CA PHE A 43 -63.70 46.14 19.30
C PHE A 43 -63.53 44.63 19.06
N VAL A 44 -64.53 43.99 18.45
CA VAL A 44 -64.46 42.58 18.04
C VAL A 44 -63.34 42.38 17.01
N VAL A 45 -63.22 43.25 16.02
CA VAL A 45 -62.18 43.18 14.97
C VAL A 45 -60.77 43.35 15.56
N LEU A 46 -60.57 44.31 16.47
CA LEU A 46 -59.31 44.51 17.18
C LEU A 46 -58.97 43.33 18.10
N SER A 47 -59.98 42.76 18.78
CA SER A 47 -59.82 41.57 19.61
C SER A 47 -59.47 40.31 18.80
N ALA A 48 -59.90 40.23 17.53
CA ALA A 48 -59.52 39.14 16.62
C ALA A 48 -58.08 39.30 16.09
N SER A 49 -57.57 40.54 15.96
CA SER A 49 -56.16 40.82 15.62
C SER A 49 -55.17 40.38 16.72
N ILE A 50 -55.65 40.24 17.97
CA ILE A 50 -54.90 39.64 19.10
C ILE A 50 -54.53 38.18 18.82
N VAL A 51 -55.38 37.46 18.06
CA VAL A 51 -55.17 36.03 17.74
C VAL A 51 -54.24 35.85 16.53
N GLN A 52 -54.12 36.86 15.67
CA GLN A 52 -53.31 36.79 14.43
C GLN A 52 -51.86 37.25 14.58
N SER A 53 -51.53 38.11 15.54
CA SER A 53 -50.20 38.70 15.69
C SER A 53 -49.51 38.17 16.94
N GLY A 54 -48.29 37.63 16.78
CA GLY A 54 -47.58 36.89 17.83
C GLY A 54 -47.48 37.62 19.17
N TYR A 55 -47.23 36.81 20.22
CA TYR A 55 -47.18 37.12 21.66
C TYR A 55 -47.17 38.60 22.10
N LEU A 56 -46.22 39.43 21.65
CA LEU A 56 -46.10 40.82 22.11
C LEU A 56 -47.16 41.76 21.51
N ALA A 57 -47.51 41.56 20.24
CA ALA A 57 -48.53 42.36 19.55
C ALA A 57 -49.94 42.05 20.07
N GLY A 58 -50.20 40.79 20.47
CA GLY A 58 -51.45 40.40 21.11
C GLY A 58 -51.66 41.04 22.49
N ILE A 59 -50.60 41.15 23.31
CA ILE A 59 -50.67 41.79 24.64
C ILE A 59 -50.91 43.31 24.48
N ILE A 60 -50.15 43.98 23.61
CA ILE A 60 -50.30 45.42 23.36
C ILE A 60 -51.69 45.71 22.79
N SER A 61 -52.17 44.89 21.84
CA SER A 61 -53.51 45.03 21.25
C SER A 61 -54.61 44.76 22.27
N GLY A 62 -54.46 43.78 23.17
CA GLY A 62 -55.42 43.50 24.24
C GLY A 62 -55.53 44.63 25.27
N VAL A 63 -54.40 45.21 25.67
CA VAL A 63 -54.36 46.38 26.57
C VAL A 63 -54.99 47.60 25.89
N ILE A 64 -54.65 47.85 24.61
CA ILE A 64 -55.25 48.93 23.82
C ILE A 64 -56.76 48.72 23.68
N ALA A 65 -57.23 47.52 23.37
CA ALA A 65 -58.65 47.22 23.22
C ALA A 65 -59.43 47.43 24.54
N VAL A 66 -58.85 47.06 25.68
CA VAL A 66 -59.44 47.31 27.01
C VAL A 66 -59.49 48.80 27.33
N LEU A 67 -58.41 49.55 27.10
CA LEU A 67 -58.36 51.00 27.28
C LEU A 67 -59.34 51.73 26.33
N TYR A 68 -59.47 51.25 25.10
CA TYR A 68 -60.36 51.81 24.10
C TYR A 68 -61.84 51.53 24.40
N SER A 69 -62.17 50.32 24.88
CA SER A 69 -63.51 49.98 25.37
C SER A 69 -63.90 50.72 26.62
N ALA A 70 -62.95 50.96 27.52
CA ALA A 70 -63.14 51.85 28.65
C ALA A 70 -63.49 53.26 28.15
N PHE A 71 -62.70 53.84 27.24
CA PHE A 71 -62.90 55.21 26.74
C PHE A 71 -64.26 55.44 26.04
N PHE A 72 -64.79 54.46 25.28
CA PHE A 72 -65.95 54.66 24.40
C PHE A 72 -67.31 54.13 24.90
N PHE A 73 -67.38 53.23 25.89
CA PHE A 73 -68.66 52.86 26.54
C PHE A 73 -69.18 53.94 27.50
N SER A 74 -68.53 55.11 27.51
CA SER A 74 -68.86 56.32 28.23
C SER A 74 -69.64 57.28 27.34
N THR A 75 -70.97 57.19 27.32
CA THR A 75 -71.80 58.22 26.67
C THR A 75 -72.00 59.48 27.53
N ASP A 76 -71.48 59.50 28.76
CA ASP A 76 -71.40 60.68 29.62
C ASP A 76 -69.98 60.73 30.22
N HIS A 77 -69.21 61.77 29.92
CA HIS A 77 -67.83 61.96 30.39
C HIS A 77 -67.70 62.21 31.92
N SER A 78 -68.59 61.66 32.74
CA SER A 78 -68.67 61.84 34.20
C SER A 78 -67.85 60.80 34.98
N TRP A 79 -66.60 60.56 34.57
CA TRP A 79 -65.68 59.63 35.26
C TRP A 79 -65.05 60.24 36.52
N ILE A 80 -65.32 61.52 36.74
CA ILE A 80 -64.92 62.24 37.94
C ILE A 80 -65.88 61.94 39.10
N PHE A 81 -67.04 61.30 38.87
CA PHE A 81 -68.02 60.99 39.92
C PHE A 81 -68.37 59.50 40.02
N TYR A 82 -68.12 58.96 41.22
CA TYR A 82 -68.32 57.57 41.62
C TYR A 82 -69.83 57.27 41.74
N THR A 83 -70.41 56.56 40.78
CA THR A 83 -71.79 56.03 40.87
C THR A 83 -71.80 54.49 40.82
N PRO A 84 -72.79 53.82 41.45
CA PRO A 84 -72.80 52.36 41.62
C PRO A 84 -72.75 51.56 40.31
N ILE A 85 -73.33 52.09 39.22
CA ILE A 85 -73.44 51.42 37.91
C ILE A 85 -72.09 51.31 37.17
N ASN A 86 -71.10 52.16 37.50
CA ASN A 86 -69.76 52.12 36.90
C ASN A 86 -68.79 51.16 37.61
N ARG A 87 -69.13 50.67 38.81
CA ARG A 87 -68.28 49.75 39.59
C ARG A 87 -68.23 48.35 38.98
N ASP A 88 -69.36 47.84 38.52
CA ASP A 88 -69.46 46.49 37.95
C ASP A 88 -68.72 46.38 36.61
N LYS A 89 -68.77 47.43 35.79
CA LYS A 89 -68.03 47.51 34.52
C LYS A 89 -66.51 47.53 34.74
N LEU A 90 -66.03 48.25 35.75
CA LEU A 90 -64.61 48.28 36.13
C LEU A 90 -64.15 46.90 36.63
N CYS A 91 -64.97 46.21 37.45
CA CYS A 91 -64.68 44.86 37.92
C CYS A 91 -64.55 43.85 36.76
N VAL A 92 -65.44 43.89 35.76
CA VAL A 92 -65.37 43.00 34.60
C VAL A 92 -64.08 43.22 33.80
N ILE A 93 -63.67 44.48 33.62
CA ILE A 93 -62.42 44.82 32.93
C ILE A 93 -61.20 44.30 33.71
N VAL A 94 -61.15 44.55 35.02
CA VAL A 94 -60.04 44.09 35.88
C VAL A 94 -59.96 42.56 35.89
N LEU A 95 -61.09 41.86 36.01
CA LEU A 95 -61.15 40.40 35.94
C LEU A 95 -60.72 39.86 34.56
N GLY A 96 -61.09 40.54 33.48
CA GLY A 96 -60.66 40.19 32.12
C GLY A 96 -59.15 40.33 31.94
N VAL A 97 -58.55 41.41 32.45
CA VAL A 97 -57.09 41.63 32.42
C VAL A 97 -56.37 40.57 33.24
N ILE A 98 -56.83 40.29 34.47
CA ILE A 98 -56.23 39.27 35.34
C ILE A 98 -56.32 37.88 34.69
N SER A 99 -57.49 37.52 34.15
CA SER A 99 -57.68 36.24 33.44
C SER A 99 -56.74 36.10 32.24
N ASN A 100 -56.54 37.18 31.48
CA ASN A 100 -55.63 37.18 30.33
C ASN A 100 -54.16 37.05 30.75
N ILE A 101 -53.74 37.74 31.82
CA ILE A 101 -52.40 37.60 32.39
C ILE A 101 -52.15 36.15 32.84
N ILE A 102 -53.11 35.52 33.53
CA ILE A 102 -53.01 34.12 33.97
C ILE A 102 -52.92 33.18 32.76
N LEU A 103 -53.75 33.39 31.74
CA LEU A 103 -53.76 32.56 30.53
C LEU A 103 -52.42 32.66 29.78
N VAL A 104 -51.89 33.87 29.63
CA VAL A 104 -50.58 34.11 28.99
C VAL A 104 -49.45 33.49 29.80
N GLY A 105 -49.47 33.60 31.13
CA GLY A 105 -48.49 32.97 32.02
C GLY A 105 -48.46 31.45 31.86
N ASN A 106 -49.62 30.79 31.88
CA ASN A 106 -49.72 29.35 31.67
C ASN A 106 -49.27 28.91 30.28
N LEU A 107 -49.57 29.71 29.25
CA LEU A 107 -49.11 29.47 27.88
C LEU A 107 -47.60 29.63 27.72
N GLN A 108 -46.98 30.60 28.40
CA GLN A 108 -45.53 30.77 28.43
C GLN A 108 -44.82 29.59 29.10
N GLU A 109 -45.35 29.14 30.24
CA GLU A 109 -44.82 27.98 30.97
C GLU A 109 -44.87 26.71 30.11
N ALA A 110 -46.02 26.45 29.48
CA ALA A 110 -46.20 25.31 28.58
C ALA A 110 -45.29 25.37 27.36
N ASN A 111 -45.10 26.55 26.76
CA ASN A 111 -44.24 26.71 25.59
C ASN A 111 -42.76 26.52 25.95
N ARG A 112 -42.31 27.05 27.09
CA ARG A 112 -40.95 26.85 27.60
C ARG A 112 -40.66 25.38 27.86
N GLN A 113 -41.61 24.64 28.43
CA GLN A 113 -41.47 23.18 28.63
C GLN A 113 -41.40 22.41 27.30
N ALA A 114 -42.18 22.83 26.29
CA ALA A 114 -42.15 22.21 24.96
C ALA A 114 -40.80 22.44 24.26
N GLU A 115 -40.27 23.66 24.30
CA GLU A 115 -38.95 24.00 23.73
C GLU A 115 -37.83 23.18 24.39
N HIS A 116 -37.86 23.03 25.72
CA HIS A 116 -36.89 22.22 26.45
C HIS A 116 -36.93 20.73 26.05
N LYS A 117 -38.14 20.17 25.86
CA LYS A 117 -38.31 18.79 25.39
C LYS A 117 -37.81 18.60 23.96
N ILE A 118 -38.09 19.56 23.07
CA ILE A 118 -37.62 19.51 21.68
C ILE A 118 -36.10 19.55 21.64
N ALA A 119 -35.46 20.46 22.38
CA ALA A 119 -34.00 20.56 22.43
C ALA A 119 -33.36 19.26 22.95
N LYS A 120 -33.93 18.64 23.99
CA LYS A 120 -33.46 17.36 24.52
C LYS A 120 -33.58 16.22 23.49
N LEU A 121 -34.72 16.11 22.82
CA LEU A 121 -34.93 15.09 21.78
C LEU A 121 -34.00 15.28 20.57
N GLU A 122 -33.72 16.53 20.19
CA GLU A 122 -32.76 16.83 19.12
C GLU A 122 -31.33 16.44 19.51
N SER A 123 -30.91 16.67 20.76
CA SER A 123 -29.58 16.26 21.22
C SER A 123 -29.45 14.73 21.28
N GLU A 124 -30.44 14.03 21.84
CA GLU A 124 -30.47 12.56 21.89
C GLU A 124 -30.44 11.95 20.48
N LYS A 125 -31.19 12.52 19.54
CA LYS A 125 -31.18 12.06 18.15
C LYS A 125 -29.83 12.28 17.47
N LYS A 126 -29.18 13.42 17.74
CA LYS A 126 -27.84 13.72 17.19
C LYS A 126 -26.80 12.75 17.75
N GLN A 127 -26.84 12.48 19.06
CA GLN A 127 -25.95 11.52 19.72
C GLN A 127 -26.12 10.12 19.14
N LYS A 128 -27.37 9.64 19.06
CA LYS A 128 -27.67 8.30 18.53
C LYS A 128 -27.29 8.13 17.07
N LYS A 129 -27.39 9.20 16.26
CA LYS A 129 -26.90 9.19 14.88
C LYS A 129 -25.37 9.02 14.82
N LYS A 130 -24.64 9.73 15.66
CA LYS A 130 -23.17 9.64 15.74
C LYS A 130 -22.71 8.26 16.20
N GLU A 131 -23.41 7.66 17.16
CA GLU A 131 -23.17 6.28 17.61
C GLU A 131 -23.41 5.26 16.50
N LEU A 132 -24.50 5.39 15.73
CA LEU A 132 -24.77 4.53 14.57
C LEU A 132 -23.71 4.67 13.47
N GLU A 133 -23.25 5.88 13.19
CA GLU A 133 -22.16 6.14 12.23
C GLU A 133 -20.85 5.49 12.69
N GLN A 134 -20.47 5.67 13.96
CA GLN A 134 -19.29 5.00 14.53
C GLN A 134 -19.42 3.48 14.54
N GLN A 135 -20.59 2.94 14.89
CA GLN A 135 -20.80 1.49 14.94
C GLN A 135 -20.72 0.87 13.54
N ALA A 136 -21.22 1.57 12.51
CA ALA A 136 -21.10 1.14 11.12
C ALA A 136 -19.63 1.15 10.64
N GLU A 137 -18.86 2.18 11.00
CA GLU A 137 -17.43 2.27 10.68
C GLU A 137 -16.62 1.17 11.39
N LEU A 138 -16.88 0.94 12.67
CA LEU A 138 -16.25 -0.12 13.45
C LEU A 138 -16.58 -1.51 12.88
N HIS A 139 -17.84 -1.74 12.49
CA HIS A 139 -18.26 -2.99 11.89
C HIS A 139 -17.58 -3.23 10.53
N LYS A 140 -17.44 -2.18 9.72
CA LYS A 140 -16.72 -2.24 8.44
C LYS A 140 -15.24 -2.58 8.65
N ALA A 141 -14.59 -1.95 9.63
CA ALA A 141 -13.20 -2.25 9.98
C ALA A 141 -13.03 -3.69 10.51
N LEU A 142 -13.97 -4.18 11.33
CA LEU A 142 -13.96 -5.55 11.84
C LEU A 142 -14.09 -6.58 10.72
N ILE A 143 -15.01 -6.37 9.77
CA ILE A 143 -15.15 -7.24 8.60
C ILE A 143 -13.86 -7.26 7.80
N ALA A 144 -13.27 -6.10 7.52
CA ALA A 144 -12.00 -6.00 6.78
C ALA A 144 -10.87 -6.75 7.50
N ALA A 145 -10.76 -6.61 8.84
CA ALA A 145 -9.78 -7.30 9.64
C ALA A 145 -10.01 -8.82 9.67
N ASP A 146 -11.25 -9.29 9.82
CA ASP A 146 -11.58 -10.73 9.81
C ASP A 146 -11.28 -11.35 8.44
N THR A 147 -11.62 -10.66 7.35
CA THR A 147 -11.28 -11.10 5.99
C THR A 147 -9.77 -11.21 5.79
N ALA A 148 -9.00 -10.23 6.26
CA ALA A 148 -7.53 -10.26 6.17
C ALA A 148 -6.94 -11.43 6.99
N ASN A 149 -7.47 -11.68 8.19
CA ASN A 149 -6.97 -12.72 9.07
C ASN A 149 -7.29 -14.14 8.55
N ARG A 150 -8.48 -14.30 7.96
CA ARG A 150 -8.87 -15.54 7.25
C ARG A 150 -7.99 -15.77 6.02
N ALA A 151 -7.72 -14.73 5.23
CA ALA A 151 -6.82 -14.82 4.09
C ALA A 151 -5.42 -15.28 4.51
N LYS A 152 -4.88 -14.70 5.60
CA LYS A 152 -3.58 -15.10 6.19
C LYS A 152 -3.55 -16.56 6.67
N SER A 153 -4.63 -17.04 7.27
CA SER A 153 -4.72 -18.43 7.75
C SER A 153 -4.80 -19.43 6.58
N THR A 154 -5.63 -19.14 5.58
CA THR A 154 -5.73 -19.95 4.35
C THR A 154 -4.40 -19.96 3.61
N PHE A 155 -3.67 -18.84 3.62
CA PHE A 155 -2.32 -18.75 3.06
C PHE A 155 -1.35 -19.74 3.71
N LEU A 156 -1.22 -19.74 5.05
CA LEU A 156 -0.28 -20.64 5.72
C LEU A 156 -0.59 -22.13 5.44
N LEU A 157 -1.87 -22.46 5.34
CA LEU A 157 -2.32 -23.81 4.98
C LEU A 157 -1.94 -24.17 3.53
N ASN A 158 -2.19 -23.28 2.57
CA ASN A 158 -1.86 -23.49 1.16
C ASN A 158 -0.33 -23.54 0.95
N MET A 159 0.41 -22.61 1.56
CA MET A 159 1.88 -22.59 1.52
C MET A 159 2.48 -23.88 2.07
N SER A 160 1.95 -24.39 3.18
CA SER A 160 2.40 -25.68 3.74
C SER A 160 2.16 -26.84 2.77
N HIS A 161 1.09 -26.80 1.98
CA HIS A 161 0.80 -27.80 0.96
C HIS A 161 1.72 -27.65 -0.27
N ASP A 162 1.93 -26.41 -0.72
CA ASP A 162 2.74 -26.09 -1.90
C ASP A 162 4.24 -26.29 -1.66
N ILE A 163 4.69 -26.20 -0.41
CA ILE A 163 6.04 -26.62 0.01
C ILE A 163 6.14 -28.14 0.06
N ARG A 164 5.12 -28.83 0.59
CA ARG A 164 5.13 -30.28 0.79
C ARG A 164 5.12 -31.07 -0.52
N THR A 165 4.45 -30.55 -1.54
CA THR A 165 4.29 -31.23 -2.84
C THR A 165 5.63 -31.46 -3.57
N PRO A 166 6.44 -30.43 -3.88
CA PRO A 166 7.75 -30.62 -4.50
C PRO A 166 8.71 -31.38 -3.57
N LEU A 167 8.66 -31.15 -2.26
CA LEU A 167 9.49 -31.88 -1.30
C LEU A 167 9.22 -33.39 -1.33
N ASN A 168 7.94 -33.81 -1.35
CA ASN A 168 7.57 -35.22 -1.50
C ASN A 168 7.98 -35.78 -2.87
N GLY A 169 7.95 -34.97 -3.92
CA GLY A 169 8.45 -35.33 -5.24
C GLY A 169 9.95 -35.64 -5.22
N ILE A 170 10.77 -34.74 -4.66
CA ILE A 170 12.22 -34.92 -4.48
C ILE A 170 12.49 -36.18 -3.65
N MET A 171 11.81 -36.35 -2.51
CA MET A 171 11.96 -37.54 -1.67
C MET A 171 11.57 -38.84 -2.40
N GLY A 172 10.56 -38.79 -3.27
CA GLY A 172 10.12 -39.92 -4.07
C GLY A 172 11.15 -40.30 -5.13
N LEU A 173 11.62 -39.32 -5.91
CA LEU A 173 12.67 -39.49 -6.91
C LEU A 173 13.98 -39.99 -6.26
N LEU A 174 14.32 -39.52 -5.06
CA LEU A 174 15.50 -39.97 -4.32
C LEU A 174 15.39 -41.46 -3.98
N LYS A 175 14.22 -41.91 -3.51
CA LYS A 175 13.98 -43.33 -3.24
C LYS A 175 14.06 -44.19 -4.51
N ILE A 176 13.60 -43.66 -5.65
CA ILE A 176 13.70 -44.35 -6.95
C ILE A 176 15.17 -44.49 -7.35
N ASN A 177 15.96 -43.40 -7.25
CA ASN A 177 17.39 -43.43 -7.56
C ASN A 177 18.16 -44.40 -6.65
N MET A 178 17.81 -44.46 -5.36
CA MET A 178 18.43 -45.42 -4.43
C MET A 178 18.07 -46.88 -4.75
N ALA A 179 16.88 -47.14 -5.30
CA ALA A 179 16.43 -48.49 -5.66
C ALA A 179 16.90 -48.94 -7.06
N HIS A 180 17.21 -47.99 -7.94
CA HIS A 180 17.59 -48.21 -9.33
C HIS A 180 18.91 -47.49 -9.65
N SER A 181 19.91 -47.63 -8.77
CA SER A 181 21.24 -47.00 -8.91
C SER A 181 21.97 -47.39 -10.19
N ASP A 182 21.59 -48.51 -10.78
CA ASP A 182 22.27 -49.14 -11.90
C ASP A 182 21.78 -48.58 -13.26
N ASP A 183 20.65 -47.85 -13.26
CA ASP A 183 20.05 -47.23 -14.43
C ASP A 183 20.46 -45.75 -14.52
N GLU A 184 21.57 -45.52 -15.18
CA GLU A 184 22.22 -44.21 -15.27
C GLU A 184 21.35 -43.16 -16.00
N GLU A 185 20.52 -43.58 -16.95
CA GLU A 185 19.61 -42.69 -17.70
C GLU A 185 18.44 -42.24 -16.83
N LEU A 186 17.80 -43.19 -16.11
CA LEU A 186 16.73 -42.89 -15.17
C LEU A 186 17.21 -42.00 -14.03
N VAL A 187 18.39 -42.29 -13.46
CA VAL A 187 18.98 -41.51 -12.37
C VAL A 187 19.23 -40.07 -12.80
N ARG A 188 19.79 -39.87 -14.01
CA ARG A 188 20.05 -38.54 -14.56
C ARG A 188 18.78 -37.73 -14.81
N GLU A 189 17.74 -38.36 -15.35
CA GLU A 189 16.46 -37.67 -15.58
C GLU A 189 15.77 -37.31 -14.26
N ASN A 190 15.81 -38.21 -13.27
CA ASN A 190 15.30 -37.94 -11.94
C ASN A 190 16.05 -36.79 -11.26
N TYR A 191 17.37 -36.65 -11.44
CA TYR A 191 18.11 -35.49 -10.93
C TYR A 191 17.64 -34.17 -11.53
N LYS A 192 17.40 -34.10 -12.84
CA LYS A 192 16.85 -32.89 -13.46
C LYS A 192 15.48 -32.52 -12.89
N GLU A 193 14.62 -33.51 -12.67
CA GLU A 193 13.30 -33.26 -12.08
C GLU A 193 13.39 -32.86 -10.60
N MET A 194 14.34 -33.42 -9.83
CA MET A 194 14.62 -32.96 -8.47
C MET A 194 15.09 -31.51 -8.45
N GLU A 195 16.00 -31.14 -9.35
CA GLU A 195 16.53 -29.79 -9.45
C GLU A 195 15.42 -28.78 -9.77
N LYS A 196 14.56 -29.09 -10.76
CA LYS A 196 13.37 -28.27 -11.07
C LYS A 196 12.47 -28.10 -9.85
N ALA A 197 12.21 -29.17 -9.10
CA ALA A 197 11.38 -29.13 -7.90
C ALA A 197 12.04 -28.33 -6.76
N ALA A 198 13.36 -28.42 -6.60
CA ALA A 198 14.13 -27.68 -5.59
C ALA A 198 14.15 -26.18 -5.90
N ASN A 199 14.41 -25.81 -7.16
CA ASN A 199 14.37 -24.43 -7.63
C ASN A 199 12.97 -23.82 -7.46
N HIS A 200 11.92 -24.60 -7.72
CA HIS A 200 10.55 -24.15 -7.45
C HIS A 200 10.32 -23.90 -5.96
N LEU A 201 10.77 -24.81 -5.08
CA LEU A 201 10.65 -24.66 -3.63
C LEU A 201 11.37 -23.42 -3.11
N LEU A 202 12.58 -23.15 -3.63
CA LEU A 202 13.37 -21.99 -3.27
C LEU A 202 12.66 -20.68 -3.67
N SER A 203 12.10 -20.63 -4.88
CA SER A 203 11.28 -19.50 -5.32
C SER A 203 10.07 -19.28 -4.41
N LEU A 204 9.36 -20.33 -4.00
CA LEU A 204 8.23 -20.22 -3.08
C LEU A 204 8.65 -19.64 -1.72
N ILE A 205 9.78 -20.08 -1.18
CA ILE A 205 10.30 -19.59 0.10
C ILE A 205 10.68 -18.11 -0.01
N ASN A 206 11.36 -17.73 -1.09
CA ASN A 206 11.77 -16.35 -1.33
C ASN A 206 10.56 -15.41 -1.47
N ASP A 207 9.51 -15.81 -2.19
CA ASP A 207 8.25 -15.03 -2.30
C ASP A 207 7.63 -14.76 -0.92
N VAL A 208 7.60 -15.78 -0.05
CA VAL A 208 7.04 -15.68 1.30
C VAL A 208 7.87 -14.75 2.17
N LEU A 209 9.19 -14.90 2.14
CA LEU A 209 10.11 -14.04 2.89
C LEU A 209 10.02 -12.58 2.42
N GLN A 210 9.98 -12.33 1.11
CA GLN A 210 9.79 -10.99 0.56
C GLN A 210 8.46 -10.38 1.03
N MET A 211 7.36 -11.12 0.96
CA MET A 211 6.07 -10.60 1.42
C MET A 211 6.08 -10.26 2.91
N SER A 212 6.71 -11.11 3.74
CA SER A 212 6.87 -10.84 5.17
C SER A 212 7.71 -9.58 5.44
N LYS A 213 8.80 -9.39 4.71
CA LYS A 213 9.66 -8.19 4.84
C LYS A 213 8.93 -6.92 4.42
N LEU A 214 8.14 -7.00 3.35
CA LEU A 214 7.31 -5.88 2.89
C LEU A 214 6.16 -5.53 3.86
N GLU A 215 5.63 -6.51 4.61
CA GLU A 215 4.59 -6.26 5.63
C GLU A 215 5.13 -5.67 6.93
N ASP A 216 6.32 -6.09 7.37
CA ASP A 216 6.92 -5.64 8.62
C ASP A 216 7.38 -4.17 8.58
N GLY A 217 7.46 -3.57 7.38
CA GLY A 217 7.82 -2.16 7.18
C GLY A 217 9.28 -1.83 7.53
N ARG A 218 10.10 -2.82 7.92
CA ARG A 218 11.50 -2.66 8.35
C ARG A 218 12.52 -2.70 7.22
N GLU A 219 12.09 -2.87 5.98
CA GLU A 219 12.99 -2.80 4.83
C GLU A 219 13.29 -1.34 4.51
N GLU A 220 14.45 -0.87 4.98
CA GLU A 220 15.12 0.30 4.40
C GLU A 220 15.47 -0.03 2.94
N LEU A 221 14.99 0.81 2.01
CA LEU A 221 15.40 0.72 0.61
C LEU A 221 16.90 1.05 0.56
N SER A 222 17.75 0.03 0.40
CA SER A 222 19.13 0.26 -0.02
C SER A 222 19.08 0.77 -1.46
N SER A 223 19.06 2.09 -1.62
CA SER A 223 19.14 2.74 -2.91
C SER A 223 20.60 3.02 -3.23
N GLU A 224 21.03 2.62 -4.42
CA GLU A 224 22.38 2.80 -4.92
C GLU A 224 22.36 3.41 -6.32
N LEU A 225 23.51 3.84 -6.80
CA LEU A 225 23.66 4.34 -8.17
C LEU A 225 23.64 3.16 -9.15
N VAL A 226 22.63 3.13 -10.01
CA VAL A 226 22.36 2.01 -10.94
C VAL A 226 22.32 2.53 -12.38
N CYS A 227 22.98 1.80 -13.28
CA CYS A 227 22.79 1.93 -14.72
C CYS A 227 21.56 1.12 -15.15
N LEU A 228 20.46 1.80 -15.51
CA LEU A 228 19.24 1.15 -15.98
C LEU A 228 19.46 0.23 -17.20
N PRO A 229 20.20 0.64 -18.26
CA PRO A 229 20.50 -0.22 -19.38
C PRO A 229 21.04 -1.62 -18.99
N ASP A 230 21.98 -1.67 -18.05
CA ASP A 230 22.64 -2.92 -17.65
C ASP A 230 21.66 -3.86 -16.93
N VAL A 231 20.86 -3.32 -16.00
CA VAL A 231 19.84 -4.10 -15.30
C VAL A 231 18.82 -4.69 -16.28
N PHE A 232 18.40 -3.91 -17.28
CA PHE A 232 17.47 -4.39 -18.30
C PHE A 232 18.11 -5.35 -19.30
N TYR A 233 19.40 -5.21 -19.60
CA TYR A 233 20.14 -6.15 -20.44
C TYR A 233 20.20 -7.53 -19.80
N ASP A 234 20.58 -7.62 -18.52
CA ASP A 234 20.59 -8.86 -17.75
C ASP A 234 19.21 -9.53 -17.72
N MET A 235 18.17 -8.75 -17.44
CA MET A 235 16.79 -9.26 -17.41
C MET A 235 16.36 -9.79 -18.79
N LYS A 236 16.72 -9.07 -19.85
CA LYS A 236 16.37 -9.45 -21.22
C LYS A 236 16.92 -10.83 -21.57
N ALA A 237 18.16 -11.15 -21.20
CA ALA A 237 18.74 -12.47 -21.44
C ALA A 237 17.92 -13.60 -20.79
N ILE A 238 17.49 -13.40 -19.54
CA ILE A 238 16.67 -14.37 -18.80
C ILE A 238 15.28 -14.54 -19.44
N ILE A 239 14.66 -13.42 -19.82
CA ILE A 239 13.33 -13.37 -20.44
C ILE A 239 13.36 -14.06 -21.81
N ASP A 240 14.37 -13.75 -22.64
CA ASP A 240 14.53 -14.33 -23.97
C ASP A 240 14.73 -15.84 -23.90
N GLY A 241 15.57 -16.33 -22.97
CA GLY A 241 15.74 -17.77 -22.75
C GLY A 241 14.45 -18.47 -22.34
N SER A 242 13.75 -17.91 -21.34
CA SER A 242 12.48 -18.45 -20.84
C SER A 242 11.37 -18.45 -21.90
N ALA A 243 11.34 -17.43 -22.76
CA ALA A 243 10.36 -17.34 -23.83
C ALA A 243 10.69 -18.30 -24.98
N LEU A 244 11.98 -18.47 -25.32
CA LEU A 244 12.45 -19.41 -26.34
C LEU A 244 12.09 -20.85 -25.97
N ASP A 245 12.32 -21.25 -24.72
CA ASP A 245 11.96 -22.57 -24.19
C ASP A 245 10.46 -22.86 -24.34
N LYS A 246 9.63 -21.82 -24.26
CA LYS A 246 8.19 -21.91 -24.42
C LYS A 246 7.71 -21.68 -25.86
N GLY A 247 8.61 -21.32 -26.79
CA GLY A 247 8.29 -21.00 -28.18
C GLY A 247 7.46 -19.72 -28.34
N ILE A 248 7.73 -18.70 -27.53
CA ILE A 248 7.08 -17.38 -27.56
C ILE A 248 8.08 -16.37 -28.12
N SER A 249 7.58 -15.42 -28.93
CA SER A 249 8.40 -14.30 -29.40
C SER A 249 8.37 -13.13 -28.42
N VAL A 250 9.53 -12.54 -28.14
CA VAL A 250 9.65 -11.33 -27.30
C VAL A 250 10.25 -10.21 -28.14
N ASP A 251 9.62 -9.05 -28.08
CA ASP A 251 10.00 -7.86 -28.83
C ASP A 251 10.15 -6.67 -27.88
N PHE A 252 11.35 -6.09 -27.86
CA PHE A 252 11.66 -4.89 -27.12
C PHE A 252 11.87 -3.78 -28.14
N SER A 253 11.07 -2.72 -28.10
CA SER A 253 11.15 -1.66 -29.12
C SER A 253 12.55 -1.04 -29.16
N GLU A 254 13.17 -1.01 -30.35
CA GLU A 254 14.49 -0.40 -30.58
C GLU A 254 14.50 1.12 -30.35
N ASP A 255 13.33 1.77 -30.40
CA ASP A 255 13.15 3.21 -30.14
C ASP A 255 13.26 3.61 -28.65
N SER A 256 13.58 2.65 -27.77
CA SER A 256 13.71 2.85 -26.33
C SER A 256 15.02 3.58 -26.00
N ILE A 257 14.96 4.92 -25.93
CA ILE A 257 16.12 5.74 -25.60
C ILE A 257 16.12 6.05 -24.10
N TRP A 258 17.21 5.69 -23.43
CA TRP A 258 17.49 6.14 -22.06
C TRP A 258 17.97 7.60 -22.09
N VAL A 259 17.08 8.52 -21.74
CA VAL A 259 17.41 9.96 -21.65
C VAL A 259 18.43 10.20 -20.54
N HIS A 260 18.24 9.53 -19.40
CA HIS A 260 19.19 9.49 -18.28
C HIS A 260 19.40 8.02 -17.84
N PRO A 261 20.56 7.39 -18.13
CA PRO A 261 20.77 5.96 -17.87
C PRO A 261 21.11 5.66 -16.40
N TYR A 262 21.77 6.57 -15.69
CA TYR A 262 22.17 6.39 -14.29
C TYR A 262 21.14 6.99 -13.35
N VAL A 263 20.66 6.21 -12.38
CA VAL A 263 19.64 6.63 -11.41
C VAL A 263 19.91 6.06 -10.03
N ILE A 264 19.39 6.71 -8.99
CA ILE A 264 19.45 6.19 -7.62
C ILE A 264 18.22 5.31 -7.36
N THR A 265 18.43 4.00 -7.19
CA THR A 265 17.34 3.03 -7.04
C THR A 265 17.85 1.72 -6.43
N ASN A 266 16.94 0.77 -6.17
CA ASN A 266 17.28 -0.58 -5.77
C ASN A 266 17.17 -1.52 -7.00
N PRO A 267 18.29 -2.09 -7.51
CA PRO A 267 18.26 -2.90 -8.73
C PRO A 267 17.59 -4.26 -8.51
N LEU A 268 17.60 -4.79 -7.28
CA LEU A 268 16.90 -6.05 -6.95
C LEU A 268 15.39 -5.88 -7.05
N TYR A 269 14.84 -4.76 -6.57
CA TYR A 269 13.42 -4.44 -6.70
C TYR A 269 13.02 -4.27 -8.17
N LEU A 270 13.81 -3.55 -8.96
CA LEU A 270 13.58 -3.44 -10.40
C LEU A 270 13.56 -4.83 -11.05
N ARG A 271 14.58 -5.65 -10.79
CA ARG A 271 14.68 -7.01 -11.30
C ARG A 271 13.44 -7.84 -10.95
N GLN A 272 13.04 -7.81 -9.69
CA GLN A 272 11.88 -8.56 -9.19
C GLN A 272 10.56 -8.06 -9.81
N ILE A 273 10.38 -6.76 -9.99
CA ILE A 273 9.19 -6.17 -10.61
C ILE A 273 9.01 -6.71 -12.02
N PHE A 274 10.03 -6.56 -12.85
CA PHE A 274 9.94 -6.93 -14.26
C PHE A 274 9.91 -8.44 -14.45
N LEU A 275 10.75 -9.22 -13.76
CA LEU A 275 10.71 -10.69 -13.87
C LEU A 275 9.35 -11.28 -13.45
N ASN A 276 8.67 -10.70 -12.45
CA ASN A 276 7.32 -11.14 -12.10
C ASN A 276 6.29 -10.84 -13.19
N ILE A 277 6.37 -9.67 -13.83
CA ILE A 277 5.47 -9.30 -14.93
C ILE A 277 5.74 -10.18 -16.16
N TYR A 278 6.99 -10.23 -16.63
CA TYR A 278 7.38 -11.05 -17.78
C TYR A 278 7.17 -12.53 -17.53
N GLY A 279 7.48 -13.04 -16.33
CA GLY A 279 7.22 -14.41 -15.95
C GLY A 279 5.74 -14.77 -16.06
N ASN A 280 4.83 -13.88 -15.63
CA ASN A 280 3.39 -14.07 -15.84
C ASN A 280 3.01 -14.01 -17.32
N SER A 281 3.51 -13.03 -18.07
CA SER A 281 3.24 -12.92 -19.51
C SER A 281 3.70 -14.17 -20.28
N ILE A 282 4.89 -14.69 -19.99
CA ILE A 282 5.40 -15.94 -20.58
C ILE A 282 4.51 -17.10 -20.14
N LYS A 283 4.24 -17.25 -18.83
CA LYS A 283 3.45 -18.35 -18.26
C LYS A 283 2.05 -18.45 -18.84
N PHE A 284 1.37 -17.33 -19.12
CA PHE A 284 -0.01 -17.31 -19.58
C PHE A 284 -0.19 -17.06 -21.09
N THR A 285 0.91 -16.87 -21.82
CA THR A 285 0.92 -16.84 -23.28
C THR A 285 1.10 -18.25 -23.85
N ASN A 286 0.36 -18.57 -24.90
CA ASN A 286 0.45 -19.87 -25.57
C ASN A 286 1.63 -19.91 -26.55
N PHE A 287 2.06 -21.12 -26.93
CA PHE A 287 3.09 -21.32 -27.97
C PHE A 287 2.75 -20.54 -29.25
N GLY A 288 3.75 -19.88 -29.83
CA GLY A 288 3.59 -19.00 -31.00
C GLY A 288 3.01 -17.62 -30.70
N GLY A 289 2.78 -17.30 -29.42
CA GLY A 289 2.36 -15.96 -28.99
C GLY A 289 3.49 -14.93 -29.02
N LYS A 290 3.15 -13.69 -28.66
CA LYS A 290 4.08 -12.56 -28.63
C LYS A 290 3.96 -11.77 -27.33
N ILE A 291 5.11 -11.31 -26.84
CA ILE A 291 5.22 -10.28 -25.80
C ILE A 291 5.93 -9.08 -26.43
N SER A 292 5.37 -7.88 -26.26
CA SER A 292 5.95 -6.63 -26.74
C SER A 292 6.15 -5.65 -25.60
N THR A 293 7.31 -5.02 -25.55
CA THR A 293 7.66 -4.01 -24.55
C THR A 293 7.97 -2.68 -25.24
N LYS A 294 7.34 -1.61 -24.76
CA LYS A 294 7.71 -0.24 -25.09
C LYS A 294 8.19 0.50 -23.84
N GLN A 295 9.33 1.17 -23.92
CA GLN A 295 9.83 2.06 -22.88
C GLN A 295 9.84 3.51 -23.38
N GLU A 296 9.42 4.45 -22.52
CA GLU A 296 9.44 5.88 -22.84
C GLU A 296 9.72 6.72 -21.58
N CYS A 297 10.43 7.83 -21.75
CA CYS A 297 10.56 8.87 -20.72
C CYS A 297 9.33 9.78 -20.78
N ILE A 298 8.59 9.91 -19.68
CA ILE A 298 7.35 10.69 -19.64
C ILE A 298 7.50 12.04 -18.94
N GLU A 299 8.49 12.17 -18.05
CA GLU A 299 8.77 13.42 -17.34
C GLU A 299 10.23 13.46 -16.88
N GLU A 300 10.87 14.63 -16.98
CA GLU A 300 12.17 14.93 -16.40
C GLU A 300 12.09 16.30 -15.75
N LYS A 301 12.11 16.35 -14.42
CA LYS A 301 11.94 17.59 -13.67
C LYS A 301 12.49 17.49 -12.25
N ASP A 302 13.06 18.59 -11.74
CA ASP A 302 13.43 18.73 -10.33
C ASP A 302 14.35 17.58 -9.81
N ASN A 303 15.35 17.18 -10.62
CA ASN A 303 16.26 16.04 -10.38
C ASN A 303 15.61 14.63 -10.39
N VAL A 304 14.36 14.53 -10.83
CA VAL A 304 13.61 13.27 -10.95
C VAL A 304 13.31 12.99 -12.42
N ILE A 305 13.55 11.76 -12.85
CA ILE A 305 13.16 11.24 -14.16
C ILE A 305 12.14 10.13 -14.00
N THR A 306 11.05 10.19 -14.77
CA THR A 306 9.99 9.18 -14.73
C THR A 306 9.96 8.42 -16.04
N TYR A 307 10.15 7.11 -15.95
CA TYR A 307 10.05 6.18 -17.07
C TYR A 307 8.74 5.40 -17.02
N ARG A 308 8.17 5.15 -18.20
CA ARG A 308 7.00 4.29 -18.39
C ARG A 308 7.39 3.07 -19.22
N TRP A 309 6.98 1.90 -18.75
CA TRP A 309 7.03 0.64 -19.48
C TRP A 309 5.62 0.16 -19.79
N ILE A 310 5.39 -0.18 -21.06
CA ILE A 310 4.14 -0.77 -21.54
C ILE A 310 4.48 -2.19 -22.01
N ILE A 311 4.04 -3.18 -21.25
CA ILE A 311 4.33 -4.60 -21.48
C ILE A 311 3.03 -5.28 -21.87
N SER A 312 2.94 -5.73 -23.12
CA SER A 312 1.74 -6.37 -23.67
C SER A 312 2.03 -7.81 -24.05
N ASP A 313 1.13 -8.72 -23.71
CA ASP A 313 1.15 -10.12 -24.10
C ASP A 313 -0.10 -10.50 -24.91
N THR A 314 0.02 -11.52 -25.76
CA THR A 314 -1.11 -12.10 -26.51
C THR A 314 -1.66 -13.36 -25.83
N GLY A 315 -1.62 -13.40 -24.49
CA GLY A 315 -2.01 -14.59 -23.73
C GLY A 315 -3.51 -14.78 -23.57
N ILE A 316 -3.89 -15.63 -22.62
CA ILE A 316 -5.30 -15.99 -22.36
C ILE A 316 -6.17 -14.83 -21.85
N GLY A 317 -5.54 -13.74 -21.39
CA GLY A 317 -6.22 -12.60 -20.78
C GLY A 317 -6.99 -12.95 -19.50
N MET A 318 -7.63 -11.93 -18.91
CA MET A 318 -8.31 -12.00 -17.61
C MET A 318 -9.74 -11.43 -17.67
N SER A 319 -10.62 -11.92 -16.80
CA SER A 319 -11.97 -11.38 -16.60
C SER A 319 -11.97 -10.02 -15.90
N LYS A 320 -13.04 -9.24 -16.11
CA LYS A 320 -13.22 -7.93 -15.48
C LYS A 320 -13.37 -8.02 -13.96
N GLU A 321 -13.90 -9.12 -13.47
CA GLU A 321 -14.02 -9.43 -12.06
C GLU A 321 -12.63 -9.67 -11.46
N PHE A 322 -11.79 -10.50 -12.08
CA PHE A 322 -10.45 -10.79 -11.58
C PHE A 322 -9.52 -9.58 -11.62
N LEU A 323 -9.61 -8.73 -12.66
CA LEU A 323 -8.81 -7.50 -12.78
C LEU A 323 -8.93 -6.56 -11.56
N LYS A 324 -10.06 -6.57 -10.85
CA LYS A 324 -10.25 -5.76 -9.64
C LYS A 324 -9.42 -6.23 -8.45
N HIS A 325 -9.02 -7.50 -8.47
CA HIS A 325 -8.38 -8.18 -7.35
C HIS A 325 -6.96 -8.66 -7.70
N ILE A 326 -6.44 -8.40 -8.90
CA ILE A 326 -5.14 -8.90 -9.37
C ILE A 326 -3.95 -8.54 -8.47
N PHE A 327 -4.00 -7.37 -7.82
CA PHE A 327 -2.96 -6.90 -6.89
C PHE A 327 -3.25 -7.28 -5.44
N GLU A 328 -4.39 -7.91 -5.16
CA GLU A 328 -4.65 -8.46 -3.84
C GLU A 328 -3.78 -9.70 -3.62
N PRO A 329 -3.17 -9.86 -2.45
CA PRO A 329 -2.40 -11.05 -2.13
C PRO A 329 -3.24 -12.31 -2.36
N PHE A 330 -2.64 -13.31 -3.00
CA PHE A 330 -3.23 -14.65 -3.21
C PHE A 330 -4.40 -14.71 -4.20
N ALA A 331 -4.64 -13.65 -4.97
CA ALA A 331 -5.68 -13.67 -5.98
C ALA A 331 -5.32 -14.62 -7.14
N GLN A 332 -6.25 -15.54 -7.47
CA GLN A 332 -6.14 -16.44 -8.62
C GLN A 332 -7.49 -16.56 -9.34
N GLU A 333 -7.47 -16.59 -10.68
CA GLU A 333 -8.69 -16.58 -11.48
C GLU A 333 -9.36 -17.97 -11.63
N ARG A 334 -8.60 -19.07 -11.59
CA ARG A 334 -9.15 -20.44 -11.67
C ARG A 334 -8.57 -21.33 -10.58
N ALA A 335 -9.38 -21.70 -9.59
CA ALA A 335 -9.03 -22.67 -8.54
C ALA A 335 -8.86 -24.13 -9.06
N ASP A 336 -9.28 -24.38 -10.31
CA ASP A 336 -9.35 -25.71 -10.93
C ASP A 336 -8.10 -26.04 -11.78
N ALA A 337 -7.14 -25.13 -11.91
CA ALA A 337 -5.91 -25.31 -12.69
C ALA A 337 -4.82 -26.11 -11.97
N ARG A 338 -5.21 -27.03 -11.07
CA ARG A 338 -4.32 -27.86 -10.23
C ARG A 338 -3.40 -28.81 -11.01
N SER A 339 -3.54 -28.92 -12.33
CA SER A 339 -2.72 -29.84 -13.13
C SER A 339 -1.57 -29.18 -13.90
N ASN A 340 -1.62 -27.89 -14.26
CA ASN A 340 -0.65 -27.32 -15.21
C ASN A 340 0.06 -26.02 -14.80
N TYR A 341 -0.44 -25.23 -13.86
CA TYR A 341 0.16 -23.93 -13.55
C TYR A 341 0.13 -23.61 -12.05
N HIS A 342 1.15 -24.08 -11.33
CA HIS A 342 1.35 -23.76 -9.91
C HIS A 342 1.96 -22.36 -9.76
N GLY A 343 1.36 -21.50 -8.96
CA GLY A 343 1.89 -20.17 -8.64
C GLY A 343 1.28 -19.67 -7.34
N THR A 344 2.04 -18.94 -6.54
CA THR A 344 1.67 -18.49 -5.19
C THR A 344 0.51 -17.48 -5.16
N GLY A 345 0.25 -16.81 -6.29
CA GLY A 345 -0.62 -15.63 -6.33
C GLY A 345 -0.05 -14.42 -5.56
N LEU A 346 1.23 -14.48 -5.15
CA LEU A 346 1.91 -13.40 -4.44
C LEU A 346 2.61 -12.41 -5.38
N GLY A 347 3.07 -12.87 -6.55
CA GLY A 347 3.91 -12.07 -7.44
C GLY A 347 3.35 -10.68 -7.74
N MET A 348 2.08 -10.55 -8.11
CA MET A 348 1.48 -9.24 -8.43
C MET A 348 1.24 -8.35 -7.21
N ALA A 349 0.95 -8.93 -6.04
CA ALA A 349 0.87 -8.16 -4.80
C ALA A 349 2.25 -7.63 -4.37
N ILE A 350 3.30 -8.43 -4.54
CA ILE A 350 4.69 -8.03 -4.31
C ILE A 350 5.07 -6.90 -5.26
N VAL A 351 4.81 -7.05 -6.56
CA VAL A 351 5.05 -6.01 -7.57
C VAL A 351 4.35 -4.71 -7.20
N LYS A 352 3.06 -4.76 -6.83
CA LYS A 352 2.32 -3.57 -6.43
C LYS A 352 2.97 -2.86 -5.24
N LYS A 353 3.31 -3.61 -4.18
CA LYS A 353 3.98 -3.05 -3.00
C LYS A 353 5.35 -2.45 -3.30
N MET A 354 6.16 -3.11 -4.14
CA MET A 354 7.48 -2.60 -4.54
C MET A 354 7.35 -1.29 -5.33
N ILE A 355 6.44 -1.25 -6.31
CA ILE A 355 6.19 -0.04 -7.11
C ILE A 355 5.67 1.10 -6.22
N ASP A 356 4.75 0.82 -5.29
CA ASP A 356 4.24 1.82 -4.35
C ASP A 356 5.36 2.35 -3.43
N LYS A 357 6.28 1.48 -2.97
CA LYS A 357 7.47 1.87 -2.20
C LYS A 357 8.44 2.75 -3.01
N MET A 358 8.56 2.49 -4.31
CA MET A 358 9.38 3.29 -5.23
C MET A 358 8.68 4.58 -5.68
N GLY A 359 7.49 4.90 -5.15
CA GLY A 359 6.74 6.09 -5.52
C GLY A 359 6.13 6.05 -6.92
N GLY A 360 6.09 4.86 -7.55
CA GLY A 360 5.57 4.66 -8.89
C GLY A 360 4.11 4.24 -8.93
N THR A 361 3.64 3.92 -10.13
CA THR A 361 2.29 3.38 -10.36
C THR A 361 2.33 2.17 -11.29
N ILE A 362 1.34 1.28 -11.13
CA ILE A 362 1.10 0.16 -12.03
C ILE A 362 -0.39 0.09 -12.34
N SER A 363 -0.71 -0.12 -13.61
CA SER A 363 -2.07 -0.39 -14.08
C SER A 363 -2.07 -1.56 -15.06
N VAL A 364 -3.22 -2.21 -15.19
CA VAL A 364 -3.38 -3.36 -16.08
C VAL A 364 -4.71 -3.27 -16.83
N THR A 365 -4.65 -3.59 -18.11
CA THR A 365 -5.82 -3.78 -18.97
C THR A 365 -5.74 -5.17 -19.59
N SER A 366 -6.86 -5.89 -19.66
CA SER A 366 -6.87 -7.27 -20.16
C SER A 366 -8.24 -7.63 -20.70
N GLU A 367 -8.28 -8.51 -21.70
CA GLU A 367 -9.50 -9.09 -22.23
C GLU A 367 -9.29 -10.59 -22.48
N VAL A 368 -10.25 -11.41 -22.01
CA VAL A 368 -10.20 -12.87 -22.18
C VAL A 368 -10.05 -13.24 -23.65
N GLY A 369 -9.00 -14.01 -23.94
CA GLY A 369 -8.61 -14.49 -25.27
C GLY A 369 -7.80 -13.50 -26.12
N LYS A 370 -7.55 -12.27 -25.64
CA LYS A 370 -6.75 -11.27 -26.36
C LYS A 370 -5.42 -10.94 -25.69
N GLY A 371 -5.26 -11.29 -24.41
CA GLY A 371 -4.06 -11.05 -23.62
C GLY A 371 -4.17 -9.88 -22.67
N SER A 372 -3.03 -9.44 -22.13
CA SER A 372 -2.97 -8.41 -21.10
C SER A 372 -1.93 -7.33 -21.44
N THR A 373 -2.11 -6.14 -20.89
CA THR A 373 -1.17 -5.03 -20.99
C THR A 373 -0.98 -4.41 -19.62
N PHE A 374 0.25 -4.45 -19.14
CA PHE A 374 0.72 -3.82 -17.92
C PHE A 374 1.41 -2.49 -18.26
N VAL A 375 1.06 -1.44 -17.53
CA VAL A 375 1.71 -0.14 -17.63
C VAL A 375 2.33 0.17 -16.27
N VAL A 376 3.66 0.25 -16.23
CA VAL A 376 4.46 0.56 -15.04
C VAL A 376 5.08 1.92 -15.22
N GLU A 377 4.94 2.80 -14.23
CA GLU A 377 5.56 4.12 -14.19
C GLU A 377 6.40 4.22 -12.93
N LEU A 378 7.71 4.49 -13.07
CA LEU A 378 8.61 4.61 -11.93
C LEU A 378 9.36 5.95 -12.00
N PRO A 379 9.27 6.79 -10.96
CA PRO A 379 10.14 7.94 -10.79
C PRO A 379 11.48 7.49 -10.20
N PHE A 380 12.56 8.09 -10.66
CA PHE A 380 13.89 7.89 -10.13
C PHE A 380 14.58 9.22 -9.90
N GLU A 381 15.37 9.30 -8.84
CA GLU A 381 16.33 10.38 -8.70
C GLU A 381 17.48 10.17 -9.70
N MET A 382 17.81 11.22 -10.45
CA MET A 382 18.90 11.15 -11.43
C MET A 382 20.24 11.08 -10.70
N GLY A 383 21.05 10.07 -11.05
CA GLY A 383 22.38 9.88 -10.49
C GLY A 383 23.44 10.32 -11.48
N ALA A 384 24.42 11.12 -11.06
CA ALA A 384 25.50 11.50 -11.96
C ALA A 384 26.23 10.24 -12.45
N ALA A 385 26.47 10.16 -13.76
CA ALA A 385 27.32 9.10 -14.31
C ALA A 385 28.66 9.12 -13.54
N PRO A 386 29.14 7.95 -13.07
CA PRO A 386 30.45 7.91 -12.43
C PRO A 386 31.47 8.52 -13.39
N GLU A 387 32.34 9.41 -12.90
CA GLU A 387 33.43 9.96 -13.71
C GLU A 387 34.14 8.77 -14.37
N LYS A 388 34.14 8.73 -15.71
CA LYS A 388 34.75 7.66 -16.48
C LYS A 388 36.21 7.46 -16.07
N SER A 389 36.44 6.55 -15.13
CA SER A 389 37.71 5.85 -15.10
C SER A 389 37.76 4.99 -16.37
N LYS A 390 38.89 4.98 -17.06
CA LYS A 390 39.12 4.30 -18.35
C LYS A 390 39.08 2.76 -18.23
N LYS A 391 38.11 2.17 -17.53
CA LYS A 391 38.07 0.74 -17.20
C LYS A 391 37.07 -0.09 -18.01
N GLU A 392 36.24 0.53 -18.86
CA GLU A 392 35.22 -0.19 -19.64
C GLU A 392 35.72 -0.75 -21.00
N GLU A 393 37.02 -0.74 -21.29
CA GLU A 393 37.59 -1.42 -22.47
C GLU A 393 38.13 -2.84 -22.17
N ALA A 394 38.00 -3.33 -20.93
CA ALA A 394 38.51 -4.65 -20.52
C ALA A 394 37.54 -5.82 -20.77
N ASP A 395 36.46 -5.62 -21.52
CA ASP A 395 35.42 -6.62 -21.78
C ASP A 395 35.82 -7.69 -22.82
N LYS A 396 37.12 -8.01 -22.91
CA LYS A 396 37.65 -9.03 -23.83
C LYS A 396 38.49 -10.13 -23.23
N GLU A 397 38.74 -10.17 -21.91
CA GLU A 397 39.42 -11.32 -21.29
C GLU A 397 39.24 -11.36 -19.75
N ASN A 398 38.01 -11.53 -19.24
CA ASN A 398 37.77 -11.86 -17.83
C ASN A 398 38.06 -13.35 -17.57
N SER A 399 39.33 -13.75 -17.70
CA SER A 399 39.78 -15.12 -17.44
C SER A 399 40.49 -15.21 -16.10
N ILE A 400 40.08 -16.19 -15.27
CA ILE A 400 40.78 -16.55 -14.02
C ILE A 400 41.74 -17.73 -14.21
N HIS A 401 41.93 -18.17 -15.45
CA HIS A 401 42.77 -19.32 -15.77
C HIS A 401 44.23 -19.09 -15.33
N GLY A 402 44.75 -19.98 -14.49
CA GLY A 402 46.11 -19.96 -13.96
C GLY A 402 46.31 -19.08 -12.72
N LEU A 403 45.26 -18.43 -12.21
CA LEU A 403 45.34 -17.69 -10.95
C LEU A 403 45.39 -18.67 -9.76
N ASN A 404 46.26 -18.38 -8.79
CA ASN A 404 46.35 -19.13 -7.54
C ASN A 404 45.43 -18.48 -6.50
N LEU A 405 44.31 -19.13 -6.20
CA LEU A 405 43.31 -18.61 -5.28
C LEU A 405 43.34 -19.40 -3.97
N MET A 406 43.29 -18.67 -2.85
CA MET A 406 43.02 -19.29 -1.55
C MET A 406 41.53 -19.27 -1.29
N LEU A 407 40.92 -20.44 -1.08
CA LEU A 407 39.51 -20.59 -0.73
C LEU A 407 39.38 -20.93 0.76
N VAL A 408 38.67 -20.10 1.53
CA VAL A 408 38.48 -20.27 2.98
C VAL A 408 37.00 -20.51 3.27
N GLU A 409 36.64 -21.76 3.56
CA GLU A 409 35.26 -22.23 3.79
C GLU A 409 35.24 -23.37 4.80
N ASP A 410 34.41 -23.29 5.83
CA ASP A 410 34.33 -24.32 6.90
C ASP A 410 33.39 -25.49 6.56
N ASN A 411 32.46 -25.28 5.63
CA ASN A 411 31.54 -26.30 5.16
C ASN A 411 32.15 -27.09 3.99
N GLU A 412 32.52 -28.35 4.25
CA GLU A 412 33.16 -29.24 3.26
C GLU A 412 32.41 -29.30 1.91
N LEU A 413 31.08 -29.34 1.93
CA LEU A 413 30.28 -29.42 0.69
C LEU A 413 30.33 -28.09 -0.08
N ASN A 414 30.25 -26.95 0.61
CA ASN A 414 30.37 -25.65 -0.06
C ASN A 414 31.77 -25.46 -0.65
N ALA A 415 32.79 -25.90 0.08
CA ALA A 415 34.19 -25.82 -0.32
C ALA A 415 34.43 -26.64 -1.59
N GLU A 416 33.97 -27.89 -1.61
CA GLU A 416 34.06 -28.79 -2.77
C GLU A 416 33.33 -28.23 -4.00
N VAL A 417 32.12 -27.69 -3.82
CA VAL A 417 31.37 -27.08 -4.93
C VAL A 417 32.09 -25.84 -5.47
N ALA A 418 32.59 -24.96 -4.60
CA ALA A 418 33.31 -23.75 -5.01
C ALA A 418 34.64 -24.08 -5.68
N GLU A 419 35.37 -25.08 -5.20
CA GLU A 419 36.61 -25.59 -5.80
C GLU A 419 36.36 -26.06 -7.23
N ILE A 420 35.40 -26.96 -7.44
CA ILE A 420 35.07 -27.49 -8.77
C ILE A 420 34.72 -26.35 -9.75
N LEU A 421 33.86 -25.43 -9.34
CA LEU A 421 33.43 -24.30 -10.19
C LEU A 421 34.59 -23.39 -10.60
N LEU A 422 35.57 -23.19 -9.72
CA LEU A 422 36.74 -22.35 -10.01
C LEU A 422 37.81 -23.09 -10.81
N GLU A 423 38.01 -24.38 -10.53
CA GLU A 423 38.95 -25.23 -11.29
C GLU A 423 38.48 -25.47 -12.72
N ASP A 424 37.17 -25.59 -12.97
CA ASP A 424 36.59 -25.71 -14.32
C ASP A 424 36.90 -24.46 -15.19
N GLU A 425 37.08 -23.30 -14.56
CA GLU A 425 37.51 -22.05 -15.20
C GLU A 425 39.06 -21.90 -15.24
N GLY A 426 39.78 -22.92 -14.77
CA GLY A 426 41.23 -23.03 -14.84
C GLY A 426 42.01 -22.37 -13.70
N ALA A 427 41.36 -21.95 -12.61
CA ALA A 427 42.05 -21.45 -11.43
C ALA A 427 42.72 -22.59 -10.65
N ILE A 428 43.78 -22.28 -9.91
CA ILE A 428 44.48 -23.21 -9.02
C ILE A 428 44.05 -22.91 -7.59
N ILE A 429 43.32 -23.84 -6.97
CA ILE A 429 42.70 -23.60 -5.65
C ILE A 429 43.55 -24.21 -4.55
N THR A 430 43.74 -23.45 -3.46
CA THR A 430 44.24 -23.97 -2.19
C THR A 430 43.19 -23.74 -1.12
N MET A 431 42.59 -24.83 -0.63
CA MET A 431 41.54 -24.76 0.38
C MET A 431 42.08 -24.75 1.80
N VAL A 432 41.40 -24.01 2.67
CA VAL A 432 41.57 -24.00 4.13
C VAL A 432 40.21 -23.87 4.81
N ASN A 433 40.07 -24.43 6.02
CA ASN A 433 38.75 -24.62 6.63
C ASN A 433 38.36 -23.55 7.68
N ASP A 434 39.26 -22.61 8.00
CA ASP A 434 39.00 -21.52 8.93
C ASP A 434 39.98 -20.35 8.73
N GLY A 435 39.66 -19.20 9.34
CA GLY A 435 40.45 -17.99 9.21
C GLY A 435 41.86 -18.07 9.82
N GLN A 436 42.08 -18.94 10.82
CA GLN A 436 43.39 -19.10 11.46
C GLN A 436 44.33 -19.83 10.49
N GLN A 437 43.86 -20.90 9.85
CA GLN A 437 44.58 -21.61 8.80
C GLN A 437 44.90 -20.70 7.61
N ALA A 438 43.97 -19.83 7.21
CA ALA A 438 44.20 -18.85 6.16
C ALA A 438 45.35 -17.88 6.50
N VAL A 439 45.35 -17.32 7.71
CA VAL A 439 46.41 -16.41 8.18
C VAL A 439 47.77 -17.12 8.23
N GLU A 440 47.81 -18.34 8.78
CA GLU A 440 49.04 -19.14 8.87
C GLU A 440 49.58 -19.49 7.49
N LEU A 441 48.70 -19.95 6.59
CA LEU A 441 49.07 -20.33 5.23
C LEU A 441 49.58 -19.13 4.44
N PHE A 442 48.91 -17.97 4.53
CA PHE A 442 49.35 -16.75 3.87
C PHE A 442 50.71 -16.26 4.44
N ASN A 443 50.90 -16.32 5.76
CA ASN A 443 52.15 -15.88 6.39
C ASN A 443 53.33 -16.81 6.08
N ASN A 444 53.11 -18.11 6.01
CA ASN A 444 54.16 -19.12 5.84
C ASN A 444 54.59 -19.32 4.37
N ASN A 445 53.78 -18.87 3.41
CA ASN A 445 54.13 -18.95 1.99
C ASN A 445 54.89 -17.71 1.49
N PRO A 446 55.71 -17.84 0.43
CA PRO A 446 56.39 -16.70 -0.19
C PRO A 446 55.44 -15.57 -0.62
N VAL A 447 56.00 -14.38 -0.80
CA VAL A 447 55.23 -13.23 -1.32
C VAL A 447 54.76 -13.51 -2.74
N GLY A 448 53.49 -13.23 -3.03
CA GLY A 448 52.91 -13.46 -4.36
C GLY A 448 52.54 -14.92 -4.67
N THR A 449 52.43 -15.79 -3.65
CA THR A 449 51.90 -17.16 -3.83
C THR A 449 50.43 -17.18 -4.21
N PHE A 450 49.64 -16.22 -3.71
CA PHE A 450 48.21 -16.14 -3.97
C PHE A 450 47.87 -14.84 -4.70
N ASP A 451 47.06 -14.95 -5.74
CA ASP A 451 46.55 -13.84 -6.54
C ASP A 451 45.32 -13.19 -5.90
N ALA A 452 44.50 -13.98 -5.20
CA ALA A 452 43.38 -13.49 -4.38
C ALA A 452 42.98 -14.51 -3.30
N ILE A 453 42.22 -14.03 -2.31
CA ILE A 453 41.66 -14.84 -1.23
C ILE A 453 40.13 -14.70 -1.26
N LEU A 454 39.42 -15.83 -1.41
CA LEU A 454 37.98 -15.95 -1.21
C LEU A 454 37.73 -16.37 0.23
N MET A 455 37.14 -15.50 1.04
CA MET A 455 37.10 -15.63 2.50
C MET A 455 35.66 -15.66 3.00
N ASP A 456 35.18 -16.78 3.54
CA ASP A 456 33.92 -16.78 4.28
C ASP A 456 33.99 -15.88 5.52
N ILE A 457 32.90 -15.20 5.83
CA ILE A 457 32.79 -14.36 7.02
C ILE A 457 32.58 -15.20 8.27
N MET A 458 31.68 -16.19 8.21
CA MET A 458 31.22 -16.91 9.40
C MET A 458 31.82 -18.31 9.46
N MET A 459 32.96 -18.44 10.15
CA MET A 459 33.66 -19.71 10.35
C MET A 459 34.00 -19.92 11.83
N PRO A 460 34.13 -21.19 12.30
CA PRO A 460 34.64 -21.50 13.63
C PRO A 460 36.12 -21.09 13.78
N VAL A 461 36.60 -21.06 15.03
CA VAL A 461 37.99 -20.72 15.41
C VAL A 461 38.36 -19.26 15.17
N MET A 462 38.33 -18.79 13.93
CA MET A 462 38.58 -17.41 13.54
C MET A 462 37.68 -17.03 12.37
N ASP A 463 36.86 -15.99 12.58
CA ASP A 463 35.98 -15.44 11.55
C ASP A 463 36.75 -14.68 10.48
N GLY A 464 36.14 -14.52 9.30
CA GLY A 464 36.78 -13.90 8.13
C GLY A 464 37.18 -12.43 8.33
N LEU A 465 36.44 -11.66 9.14
CA LEU A 465 36.77 -10.26 9.43
C LEU A 465 38.02 -10.18 10.31
N THR A 466 38.10 -11.03 11.34
CA THR A 466 39.28 -11.15 12.20
C THR A 466 40.49 -11.65 11.42
N ALA A 467 40.31 -12.66 10.57
CA ALA A 467 41.37 -13.18 9.69
C ALA A 467 41.90 -12.12 8.73
N THR A 468 41.01 -11.34 8.11
CA THR A 468 41.40 -10.25 7.20
C THR A 468 42.21 -9.19 7.93
N LYS A 469 41.78 -8.74 9.11
CA LYS A 469 42.55 -7.79 9.93
C LYS A 469 43.92 -8.34 10.30
N ALA A 470 44.01 -9.63 10.63
CA ALA A 470 45.26 -10.29 10.93
C ALA A 470 46.20 -10.33 9.71
N ILE A 471 45.68 -10.69 8.53
CA ILE A 471 46.42 -10.66 7.26
C ILE A 471 46.93 -9.24 6.98
N ARG A 472 46.07 -8.23 7.06
CA ARG A 472 46.44 -6.81 6.82
C ARG A 472 47.47 -6.28 7.82
N ALA A 473 47.56 -6.85 9.02
CA ALA A 473 48.53 -6.46 10.04
C ALA A 473 49.90 -7.16 9.90
N LEU A 474 50.04 -8.14 9.00
CA LEU A 474 51.32 -8.81 8.76
C LEU A 474 52.34 -7.83 8.15
N ASN A 475 53.59 -7.91 8.60
CA ASN A 475 54.69 -7.12 8.06
C ASN A 475 55.21 -7.73 6.74
N ARG A 476 54.35 -7.78 5.72
CA ARG A 476 54.64 -8.32 4.39
C ARG A 476 54.21 -7.33 3.28
N PRO A 477 54.94 -7.26 2.15
CA PRO A 477 54.60 -6.35 1.05
C PRO A 477 53.24 -6.63 0.39
N ASP A 478 52.84 -7.91 0.28
CA ASP A 478 51.59 -8.35 -0.33
C ASP A 478 50.38 -8.25 0.61
N ALA A 479 50.60 -8.23 1.93
CA ALA A 479 49.55 -8.20 2.93
C ALA A 479 48.60 -6.99 2.78
N GLY A 480 49.11 -5.82 2.40
CA GLY A 480 48.29 -4.62 2.23
C GLY A 480 47.57 -4.51 0.89
N ILE A 481 47.91 -5.36 -0.09
CA ILE A 481 47.46 -5.21 -1.47
C ILE A 481 46.71 -6.43 -2.00
N ILE A 482 46.94 -7.64 -1.46
CA ILE A 482 46.27 -8.85 -1.93
C ILE A 482 44.75 -8.69 -1.86
N PRO A 483 43.98 -9.01 -2.93
CA PRO A 483 42.54 -8.92 -2.91
C PRO A 483 41.98 -9.96 -1.94
N ILE A 484 41.19 -9.51 -0.97
CA ILE A 484 40.40 -10.38 -0.09
C ILE A 484 38.94 -10.12 -0.39
N ILE A 485 38.26 -11.13 -0.94
CA ILE A 485 36.86 -11.06 -1.37
C ILE A 485 36.03 -11.86 -0.36
N ALA A 486 35.10 -11.19 0.31
CA ALA A 486 34.22 -11.81 1.28
C ALA A 486 33.23 -12.74 0.60
N MET A 487 33.01 -13.94 1.12
CA MET A 487 31.90 -14.80 0.74
C MET A 487 30.84 -14.71 1.83
N THR A 488 29.63 -14.25 1.51
CA THR A 488 28.59 -13.97 2.50
C THR A 488 27.33 -14.76 2.16
N ALA A 489 26.59 -15.21 3.19
CA ALA A 489 25.29 -15.83 2.98
C ALA A 489 24.16 -14.81 2.69
N ASN A 490 24.47 -13.51 2.71
CA ASN A 490 23.47 -12.44 2.72
C ASN A 490 24.05 -11.11 2.17
N ASP A 491 23.30 -10.47 1.27
CA ASP A 491 23.69 -9.25 0.53
C ASP A 491 23.34 -7.94 1.30
N PHE A 492 23.29 -7.99 2.63
CA PHE A 492 22.86 -6.83 3.43
C PHE A 492 23.98 -5.78 3.53
N ALA A 493 23.62 -4.51 3.29
CA ALA A 493 24.54 -3.35 3.32
C ALA A 493 25.34 -3.20 4.63
N GLU A 494 24.81 -3.69 5.76
CA GLU A 494 25.48 -3.66 7.06
C GLU A 494 26.68 -4.62 7.14
N ASP A 495 26.66 -5.73 6.39
CA ASP A 495 27.78 -6.67 6.30
C ASP A 495 28.88 -6.12 5.36
N VAL A 496 28.50 -5.41 4.29
CA VAL A 496 29.46 -4.81 3.34
C VAL A 496 30.36 -3.78 4.01
N GLN A 497 29.81 -2.86 4.81
CA GLN A 497 30.62 -1.85 5.49
C GLN A 497 31.60 -2.48 6.48
N ARG A 498 31.17 -3.54 7.20
CA ARG A 498 32.03 -4.27 8.14
C ARG A 498 33.18 -4.99 7.43
N CYS A 499 32.94 -5.53 6.24
CA CYS A 499 33.97 -6.12 5.39
C CYS A 499 35.00 -5.08 4.94
N LEU A 500 34.55 -3.92 4.45
CA LEU A 500 35.41 -2.82 4.04
C LEU A 500 36.25 -2.28 5.21
N ASP A 501 35.63 -2.08 6.38
CA ASP A 501 36.32 -1.64 7.60
C ASP A 501 37.36 -2.65 8.11
N ALA A 502 37.18 -3.94 7.79
CA ALA A 502 38.16 -4.98 8.09
C ALA A 502 39.35 -5.01 7.10
N GLY A 503 39.21 -4.35 5.95
CA GLY A 503 40.22 -4.31 4.89
C GLY A 503 39.99 -5.32 3.75
N MET A 504 38.76 -5.84 3.60
CA MET A 504 38.35 -6.62 2.42
C MET A 504 38.07 -5.69 1.24
N ASN A 505 38.18 -6.22 0.01
CA ASN A 505 38.09 -5.46 -1.23
C ASN A 505 36.71 -5.53 -1.87
N ALA A 506 36.07 -6.70 -1.82
CA ALA A 506 34.74 -6.95 -2.36
C ALA A 506 33.99 -8.00 -1.53
N HIS A 507 32.74 -8.25 -1.90
CA HIS A 507 31.91 -9.31 -1.35
C HIS A 507 31.19 -10.06 -2.48
N LEU A 508 30.88 -11.32 -2.25
CA LEU A 508 30.15 -12.22 -3.12
C LEU A 508 29.12 -12.99 -2.30
N ALA A 509 27.89 -13.04 -2.78
CA ALA A 509 26.84 -13.82 -2.15
C ALA A 509 26.99 -15.32 -2.46
N LYS A 510 26.70 -16.17 -1.48
CA LYS A 510 26.56 -17.62 -1.62
C LYS A 510 25.11 -17.97 -2.01
N PRO A 511 24.86 -18.97 -2.90
CA PRO A 511 25.84 -19.77 -3.63
C PRO A 511 26.59 -18.93 -4.69
N LEU A 512 27.87 -19.25 -4.91
CA LEU A 512 28.75 -18.49 -5.80
C LEU A 512 28.25 -18.54 -7.26
N ASP A 513 28.07 -17.37 -7.85
CA ASP A 513 27.82 -17.19 -9.29
C ASP A 513 29.18 -17.01 -9.99
N ILE A 514 29.59 -18.00 -10.78
CA ILE A 514 30.94 -18.08 -11.34
C ILE A 514 31.29 -16.86 -12.22
N GLU A 515 30.33 -16.30 -12.95
CA GLU A 515 30.57 -15.12 -13.79
C GLU A 515 30.81 -13.87 -12.95
N LYS A 516 30.09 -13.73 -11.83
CA LYS A 516 30.35 -12.64 -10.87
C LYS A 516 31.68 -12.82 -10.16
N VAL A 517 32.04 -14.06 -9.82
CA VAL A 517 33.32 -14.38 -9.18
C VAL A 517 34.46 -14.00 -10.10
N LYS A 518 34.42 -14.43 -11.38
CA LYS A 518 35.42 -14.08 -12.41
C LYS A 518 35.57 -12.58 -12.57
N LYS A 519 34.44 -11.88 -12.74
CA LYS A 519 34.43 -10.42 -12.87
C LYS A 519 35.07 -9.74 -11.64
N THR A 520 34.67 -10.13 -10.44
CA THR A 520 35.15 -9.53 -9.19
C THR A 520 36.64 -9.81 -8.95
N ILE A 521 37.10 -11.04 -9.22
CA ILE A 521 38.52 -11.38 -9.13
C ILE A 521 39.32 -10.54 -10.12
N CYS A 522 38.93 -10.52 -11.40
CA CYS A 522 39.63 -9.76 -12.44
C CYS A 522 39.67 -8.25 -12.12
N GLU A 523 38.56 -7.67 -11.66
CA GLU A 523 38.49 -6.25 -11.28
C GLU A 523 39.50 -5.87 -10.20
N HIS A 524 39.83 -6.78 -9.28
CA HIS A 524 40.71 -6.51 -8.14
C HIS A 524 42.14 -7.04 -8.32
N THR A 525 42.36 -8.05 -9.17
CA THR A 525 43.71 -8.50 -9.53
C THR A 525 44.34 -7.59 -10.58
N ILE A 526 43.58 -7.08 -11.56
CA ILE A 526 44.07 -6.14 -12.60
C ILE A 526 44.54 -4.81 -11.99
N GLU A 527 43.95 -4.37 -10.87
CA GLU A 527 44.40 -3.16 -10.15
C GLU A 527 45.81 -3.27 -9.56
N LEU A 528 46.28 -4.49 -9.31
CA LEU A 528 47.62 -4.75 -8.79
C LEU A 528 48.68 -4.70 -9.87
N TYR A 529 48.36 -5.22 -11.07
CA TYR A 529 49.28 -5.20 -12.22
C TYR A 529 49.41 -3.83 -12.89
N ASN A 530 48.47 -2.91 -12.68
CA ASN A 530 48.52 -1.55 -13.24
C ASN A 530 49.11 -0.49 -12.29
N LYS A 531 49.64 -0.89 -11.11
CA LYS A 531 50.25 0.01 -10.12
C LYS A 531 51.79 0.04 -10.14
N GLU A 532 52.43 -0.66 -11.08
CA GLU A 532 53.84 -0.45 -11.47
C GLU A 532 53.95 0.64 -12.54
#